data_AF-A0AAV2G888-F1
#
_entry.id   AF-A0AAV2G888-F1
#
_cell.length_a   1.000
_cell.length_b   1.000
_cell.length_c   1.000
_cell.angle_alpha   90.00
_cell.angle_beta   90.00
_cell.angle_gamma   90.00
#
_symmetry.space_group_name_H-M   'P 1'
#
loop_
_entity.id
_entity.type
_entity.pdbx_description
1 polymer ?
#
loop_
_entity_poly.entity_id
_entity_poly.type
_entity_poly.pdbx_seq_one_letter_code
_entity_poly.pdbx_strand_id
1 'polypeptide(L)'
;MHLSAAMKLLLSLLVLLLAVSSATVAAPPPSSVIVVGAGLSGIAAAKTLHDAGIKDIVILEATPKIGGRLSKVAFAGKTMEVGACWYFGGGPQHNPLVDIANSLKLNTYPTNFGNLSSNTYKQQGGLYPKAEVDAALGAGAARAQFCTNLSTTLNSNPRSDQDVSVMGAYLLYKQVPATPLEMVVDYFNNDYIDAQAPQLTSVKHKYPRHELVDHGVNFNYVKDPRGFESMAYHIADQFLKKGDPRLKLNKVVREISYSKKGVTVKTEDGSVFEAKFAILSASLGVLQSNLISFKPEFPMWKRVAISDFSMATYTKIFIKFPHKFWPTGPGTEVFFYAHQHHGYYPIWKHLENEYPGSNILFVTVTGDESIRIEKQSDEATKAEAMEVLKKMFGNNIPNPDAILVPRWWTNRFFKGSYVNWPPRYSHEQFQHLQAPVGPVYFTGEHTSEKYMGFATGAYFSGIESANDVIKCLNRKICRAH
;
A
#
# COMPACT_ATOMS: atom_id res chain seq x y z
N MET A 1 57.19 50.03 29.79
CA MET A 1 56.10 49.96 30.79
C MET A 1 55.96 48.52 31.27
N HIS A 2 56.50 48.20 32.45
CA HIS A 2 56.39 46.88 33.05
C HIS A 2 55.04 46.75 33.77
N LEU A 3 54.12 45.95 33.26
CA LEU A 3 52.91 45.59 33.99
C LEU A 3 53.29 44.76 35.23
N SER A 4 52.78 45.20 36.40
CA SER A 4 52.89 44.52 37.69
C SER A 4 52.43 43.05 37.63
N ALA A 5 53.05 42.18 38.42
CA ALA A 5 52.68 40.77 38.55
C ALA A 5 51.19 40.56 38.89
N ALA A 6 50.58 41.50 39.64
CA ALA A 6 49.15 41.49 39.93
C ALA A 6 48.28 41.72 38.69
N MET A 7 48.75 42.52 37.73
CA MET A 7 48.01 42.83 36.50
C MET A 7 48.11 41.69 35.48
N LYS A 8 49.22 40.94 35.48
CA LYS A 8 49.34 39.69 34.71
C LYS A 8 48.42 38.60 35.25
N LEU A 9 48.28 38.49 36.58
CA LEU A 9 47.39 37.52 37.21
C LEU A 9 45.91 37.83 36.90
N LEU A 10 45.52 39.11 36.93
CA LEU A 10 44.17 39.55 36.56
C LEU A 10 43.86 39.30 35.08
N LEU A 11 44.81 39.53 34.16
CA LEU A 11 44.60 39.22 32.75
C LEU A 11 44.49 37.70 32.50
N SER A 12 45.27 36.87 33.18
CA SER A 12 45.15 35.41 33.08
C SER A 12 43.84 34.88 33.67
N LEU A 13 43.34 35.47 34.75
CA LEU A 13 42.01 35.16 35.29
C LEU A 13 40.88 35.64 34.37
N LEU A 14 41.02 36.79 33.72
CA LEU A 14 40.02 37.28 32.75
C LEU A 14 39.97 36.38 31.50
N VAL A 15 41.12 35.90 31.02
CA VAL A 15 41.20 34.96 29.88
C VAL A 15 40.68 33.57 30.27
N LEU A 16 40.87 33.11 31.51
CA LEU A 16 40.25 31.88 32.01
C LEU A 16 38.73 32.03 32.20
N LEU A 17 38.24 33.19 32.63
CA LEU A 17 36.80 33.47 32.75
C LEU A 17 36.12 33.68 31.38
N LEU A 18 36.84 34.16 30.37
CA LEU A 18 36.35 34.26 28.99
C LEU A 18 36.41 32.93 28.22
N ALA A 19 37.19 31.96 28.68
CA ALA A 19 37.30 30.62 28.07
C ALA A 19 36.26 29.59 28.58
N VAL A 20 35.42 29.95 29.56
CA VAL A 20 34.37 29.06 30.11
C VAL A 20 32.94 29.47 29.70
N SER A 21 32.80 30.48 28.84
CA SER A 21 31.52 30.73 28.15
C SER A 21 31.46 29.95 26.84
N SER A 22 31.59 28.63 26.91
CA SER A 22 30.96 27.78 25.92
C SER A 22 29.46 27.96 26.12
N ALA A 23 28.88 28.92 25.41
CA ALA A 23 27.45 29.03 25.24
C ALA A 23 26.95 27.65 24.83
N THR A 24 26.32 26.94 25.76
CA THR A 24 25.50 25.79 25.43
C THR A 24 24.44 26.35 24.50
N VAL A 25 24.63 26.19 23.19
CA VAL A 25 23.55 26.35 22.22
C VAL A 25 22.51 25.36 22.70
N ALA A 26 21.48 25.85 23.38
CA ALA A 26 20.39 25.02 23.83
C ALA A 26 19.91 24.26 22.59
N ALA A 27 19.84 22.93 22.70
CA ALA A 27 19.30 22.12 21.62
C ALA A 27 17.94 22.73 21.22
N PRO A 28 17.65 22.84 19.90
CA PRO A 28 16.37 23.35 19.46
C PRO A 28 15.24 22.63 20.21
N PRO A 29 14.14 23.31 20.56
CA PRO A 29 13.04 22.65 21.24
C PRO A 29 12.58 21.45 20.39
N PRO A 30 12.29 20.30 21.03
CA PRO A 30 11.89 19.10 20.30
C PRO A 30 10.63 19.38 19.50
N SER A 31 10.56 18.84 18.28
CA SER A 31 9.40 19.03 17.42
C SER A 31 8.12 18.53 18.09
N SER A 32 6.97 19.03 17.66
CA SER A 32 5.71 18.54 18.21
C SER A 32 5.44 17.11 17.73
N VAL A 33 5.67 16.83 16.44
CA VAL A 33 5.42 15.51 15.84
C VAL A 33 6.48 15.18 14.78
N ILE A 34 7.01 13.95 14.80
CA ILE A 34 7.72 13.35 13.66
C ILE A 34 6.79 12.38 12.94
N VAL A 35 6.64 12.52 11.63
CA VAL A 35 5.95 11.55 10.77
C VAL A 35 7.00 10.72 10.03
N VAL A 36 6.97 9.40 10.22
CA VAL A 36 7.88 8.46 9.56
C VAL A 36 7.19 7.89 8.33
N GLY A 37 7.66 8.29 7.15
CA GLY A 37 7.10 7.97 5.84
C GLY A 37 6.24 9.12 5.27
N ALA A 38 6.45 9.44 4.01
CA ALA A 38 5.67 10.41 3.23
C ALA A 38 4.81 9.71 2.17
N GLY A 39 4.27 8.54 2.51
CA GLY A 39 3.16 7.92 1.78
C GLY A 39 1.85 8.70 1.97
N LEU A 40 0.77 8.25 1.33
CA LEU A 40 -0.52 8.94 1.37
C LEU A 40 -1.03 9.16 2.82
N SER A 41 -0.93 8.15 3.69
CA SER A 41 -1.35 8.29 5.10
C SER A 41 -0.47 9.26 5.89
N GLY A 42 0.85 9.22 5.71
CA GLY A 42 1.78 10.14 6.36
C GLY A 42 1.55 11.60 5.95
N ILE A 43 1.35 11.85 4.65
CA ILE A 43 1.04 13.19 4.13
C ILE A 43 -0.34 13.66 4.63
N ALA A 44 -1.36 12.81 4.61
CA ALA A 44 -2.68 13.14 5.14
C ALA A 44 -2.61 13.47 6.64
N ALA A 45 -1.88 12.67 7.44
CA ALA A 45 -1.69 12.92 8.86
C ALA A 45 -0.99 14.26 9.13
N ALA A 46 0.11 14.55 8.41
CA ALA A 46 0.85 15.79 8.54
C ALA A 46 0.00 17.02 8.15
N LYS A 47 -0.83 16.90 7.10
CA LYS A 47 -1.78 17.95 6.72
C LYS A 47 -2.83 18.16 7.80
N THR A 48 -3.45 17.10 8.33
CA THR A 48 -4.45 17.22 9.40
C THR A 48 -3.88 17.88 10.65
N LEU A 49 -2.65 17.54 11.04
CA LEU A 49 -1.94 18.22 12.12
C LEU A 49 -1.73 19.71 11.83
N HIS A 50 -1.29 20.05 10.60
CA HIS A 50 -1.08 21.42 10.17
C HIS A 50 -2.35 22.26 10.22
N ASP A 51 -3.46 21.72 9.70
CA ASP A 51 -4.77 22.38 9.67
C ASP A 51 -5.31 22.60 11.10
N ALA A 52 -4.95 21.72 12.04
CA ALA A 52 -5.25 21.88 13.46
C ALA A 52 -4.30 22.84 14.21
N GLY A 53 -3.39 23.52 13.50
CA GLY A 53 -2.47 24.52 14.06
C GLY A 53 -1.14 23.95 14.59
N ILE A 54 -0.93 22.63 14.53
CA ILE A 54 0.33 21.98 14.93
C ILE A 54 1.29 22.06 13.74
N LYS A 55 2.08 23.13 13.65
CA LYS A 55 2.94 23.39 12.47
C LYS A 55 4.35 22.83 12.56
N ASP A 56 4.81 22.57 13.78
CA ASP A 56 6.12 22.01 14.10
C ASP A 56 6.12 20.49 13.92
N ILE A 57 6.15 20.11 12.63
CA ILE A 57 6.11 18.74 12.13
C ILE A 57 7.39 18.50 11.32
N VAL A 58 8.01 17.34 11.51
CA VAL A 58 9.07 16.84 10.62
C VAL A 58 8.60 15.55 9.96
N ILE A 59 8.71 15.45 8.64
CA ILE A 59 8.36 14.26 7.86
C ILE A 59 9.65 13.64 7.34
N LEU A 60 9.92 12.39 7.71
CA LEU A 60 11.12 11.64 7.32
C LEU A 60 10.73 10.57 6.30
N GLU A 61 11.17 10.72 5.05
CA GLU A 61 10.87 9.81 3.96
C GLU A 61 12.13 9.07 3.50
N ALA A 62 12.05 7.75 3.44
CA ALA A 62 13.20 6.90 3.12
C ALA A 62 13.68 7.07 1.66
N THR A 63 12.76 7.32 0.74
CA THR A 63 13.02 7.41 -0.70
C THR A 63 13.26 8.86 -1.15
N PRO A 64 13.70 9.10 -2.41
CA PRO A 64 13.90 10.46 -2.91
C PRO A 64 12.60 11.17 -3.34
N LYS A 65 11.42 10.59 -3.07
CA LYS A 65 10.12 11.15 -3.44
C LYS A 65 9.03 10.80 -2.43
N ILE A 66 7.92 11.51 -2.45
CA ILE A 66 6.73 11.18 -1.65
C ILE A 66 5.80 10.26 -2.43
N GLY A 67 4.71 9.80 -1.80
CA GLY A 67 3.66 8.98 -2.42
C GLY A 67 3.74 7.49 -2.05
N GLY A 68 4.94 6.98 -1.78
CA GLY A 68 5.15 5.60 -1.32
C GLY A 68 4.64 4.57 -2.32
N ARG A 69 3.56 3.86 -1.97
CA ARG A 69 2.93 2.82 -2.82
C ARG A 69 2.01 3.40 -3.91
N LEU A 70 1.77 4.71 -3.91
CA LEU A 70 1.39 5.41 -5.14
C LEU A 70 2.69 5.72 -5.87
N SER A 71 3.05 4.91 -6.86
CA SER A 71 4.33 5.06 -7.55
C SER A 71 4.23 4.67 -9.01
N LYS A 72 4.77 5.56 -9.83
CA LYS A 72 4.96 5.39 -11.27
C LYS A 72 6.41 5.14 -11.64
N VAL A 73 6.63 4.55 -12.82
CA VAL A 73 7.93 4.47 -13.50
C VAL A 73 7.78 4.75 -14.99
N ALA A 74 8.88 5.16 -15.65
CA ALA A 74 8.92 5.21 -17.11
C ALA A 74 9.20 3.81 -17.68
N PHE A 75 8.39 3.37 -18.64
CA PHE A 75 8.57 2.10 -19.35
C PHE A 75 8.06 2.22 -20.78
N ALA A 76 8.88 1.83 -21.76
CA ALA A 76 8.55 1.91 -23.19
C ALA A 76 7.98 3.29 -23.63
N GLY A 77 8.56 4.38 -23.11
CA GLY A 77 8.13 5.75 -23.41
C GLY A 77 6.78 6.17 -22.78
N LYS A 78 6.23 5.36 -21.87
CA LYS A 78 4.97 5.63 -21.14
C LYS A 78 5.21 5.66 -19.63
N THR A 79 4.25 6.24 -18.91
CA THR A 79 4.23 6.26 -17.44
C THR A 79 3.40 5.10 -16.93
N MET A 80 4.03 4.10 -16.31
CA MET A 80 3.35 2.92 -15.77
C MET A 80 3.20 3.01 -14.27
N GLU A 81 1.98 2.74 -13.78
CA GLU A 81 1.69 2.65 -12.35
C GLU A 81 2.10 1.27 -11.81
N VAL A 82 3.27 1.23 -11.17
CA VAL A 82 3.80 -0.01 -10.58
C VAL A 82 3.18 -0.32 -9.22
N GLY A 83 2.62 0.68 -8.54
CA GLY A 83 1.93 0.57 -7.25
C GLY A 83 0.40 0.54 -7.40
N ALA A 84 -0.35 1.33 -6.63
CA ALA A 84 -1.77 1.50 -6.90
C ALA A 84 -1.99 2.15 -8.28
N CYS A 85 -3.07 1.80 -8.99
CA CYS A 85 -3.41 2.44 -10.28
C CYS A 85 -4.89 2.70 -10.48
N TRP A 86 -5.75 2.36 -9.50
CA TRP A 86 -7.19 2.60 -9.55
C TRP A 86 -7.64 3.42 -8.34
N TYR A 87 -8.64 4.26 -8.57
CA TYR A 87 -9.54 4.75 -7.52
C TYR A 87 -11.00 4.48 -7.92
N PHE A 88 -11.86 4.35 -6.91
CA PHE A 88 -13.25 3.93 -7.06
C PHE A 88 -14.20 5.14 -7.02
N GLY A 89 -15.29 5.04 -7.77
CA GLY A 89 -16.33 6.07 -7.78
C GLY A 89 -17.69 5.52 -8.21
N GLY A 90 -18.72 6.36 -8.12
CA GLY A 90 -20.09 6.01 -8.48
C GLY A 90 -20.85 5.17 -7.45
N GLY A 91 -20.29 4.97 -6.26
CA GLY A 91 -20.96 4.31 -5.14
C GLY A 91 -21.81 5.26 -4.28
N PRO A 92 -22.57 4.68 -3.32
CA PRO A 92 -23.44 5.42 -2.41
C PRO A 92 -22.69 6.32 -1.41
N GLN A 93 -21.44 5.99 -1.07
CA GLN A 93 -20.59 6.80 -0.21
C GLN A 93 -19.50 7.48 -1.05
N HIS A 94 -19.33 8.77 -0.81
CA HIS A 94 -18.36 9.56 -1.54
C HIS A 94 -16.91 9.13 -1.25
N ASN A 95 -16.11 8.96 -2.30
CA ASN A 95 -14.67 8.69 -2.18
C ASN A 95 -13.90 10.03 -2.30
N PRO A 96 -13.18 10.48 -1.28
CA PRO A 96 -12.44 11.76 -1.33
C PRO A 96 -11.34 11.80 -2.40
N LEU A 97 -10.86 10.65 -2.86
CA LEU A 97 -9.88 10.59 -3.96
C LEU A 97 -10.48 11.02 -5.29
N VAL A 98 -11.81 10.92 -5.48
CA VAL A 98 -12.52 11.44 -6.66
C VAL A 98 -12.39 12.97 -6.71
N ASP A 99 -12.53 13.67 -5.59
CA ASP A 99 -12.39 15.13 -5.55
C ASP A 99 -10.97 15.57 -5.88
N ILE A 100 -9.98 14.86 -5.34
CA ILE A 100 -8.57 15.14 -5.62
C ILE A 100 -8.27 14.89 -7.11
N ALA A 101 -8.76 13.78 -7.67
CA ALA A 101 -8.63 13.48 -9.09
C ALA A 101 -9.26 14.57 -9.96
N ASN A 102 -10.46 15.03 -9.61
CA ASN A 102 -11.18 16.09 -10.32
C ASN A 102 -10.46 17.44 -10.23
N SER A 103 -9.97 17.81 -9.05
CA SER A 103 -9.18 19.02 -8.81
C SER A 103 -7.91 19.04 -9.67
N LEU A 104 -7.24 17.90 -9.75
CA LEU A 104 -6.05 17.71 -10.59
C LEU A 104 -6.38 17.55 -12.08
N LYS A 105 -7.65 17.33 -12.45
CA LYS A 105 -8.08 16.90 -13.78
C LYS A 105 -7.25 15.71 -14.27
N LEU A 106 -7.13 14.67 -13.44
CA LEU A 106 -6.33 13.49 -13.79
C LEU A 106 -6.91 12.79 -15.01
N ASN A 107 -6.04 12.45 -15.96
CA ASN A 107 -6.41 11.62 -17.08
C ASN A 107 -6.58 10.17 -16.62
N THR A 108 -7.78 9.63 -16.80
CA THR A 108 -8.16 8.29 -16.37
C THR A 108 -8.84 7.52 -17.49
N TYR A 109 -8.91 6.21 -17.32
CA TYR A 109 -9.69 5.34 -18.20
C TYR A 109 -10.50 4.37 -17.34
N PRO A 110 -11.83 4.24 -17.55
CA PRO A 110 -12.62 3.25 -16.83
C PRO A 110 -12.27 1.84 -17.33
N THR A 111 -11.74 0.99 -16.45
CA THR A 111 -11.45 -0.40 -16.82
C THR A 111 -12.74 -1.19 -16.99
N ASN A 112 -12.89 -1.88 -18.14
CA ASN A 112 -14.08 -2.66 -18.44
C ASN A 112 -13.85 -4.17 -18.23
N PHE A 113 -14.52 -4.75 -17.23
CA PHE A 113 -14.54 -6.19 -16.95
C PHE A 113 -15.77 -6.92 -17.53
N GLY A 114 -16.61 -6.26 -18.31
CA GLY A 114 -17.91 -6.78 -18.72
C GLY A 114 -17.90 -7.87 -19.80
N ASN A 115 -16.76 -8.16 -20.41
CA ASN A 115 -16.67 -9.09 -21.54
C ASN A 115 -15.70 -10.25 -21.30
N LEU A 116 -15.45 -10.62 -20.04
CA LEU A 116 -14.58 -11.74 -19.67
C LEU A 116 -15.02 -13.07 -20.31
N SER A 117 -16.33 -13.26 -20.50
CA SER A 117 -16.89 -14.46 -21.12
C SER A 117 -16.47 -14.66 -22.58
N SER A 118 -16.08 -13.59 -23.27
CA SER A 118 -15.54 -13.66 -24.64
C SER A 118 -14.01 -13.66 -24.67
N ASN A 119 -13.35 -13.59 -23.51
CA ASN A 119 -11.91 -13.35 -23.37
C ASN A 119 -11.25 -14.28 -22.34
N THR A 120 -11.76 -15.49 -22.18
CA THR A 120 -11.17 -16.48 -21.26
C THR A 120 -10.55 -17.61 -22.07
N TYR A 121 -9.23 -17.71 -22.01
CA TYR A 121 -8.44 -18.69 -22.75
C TYR A 121 -8.22 -19.95 -21.94
N LYS A 122 -8.20 -21.08 -22.63
CA LYS A 122 -7.82 -22.40 -22.09
C LYS A 122 -6.31 -22.50 -21.94
N GLN A 123 -5.86 -23.35 -21.03
CA GLN A 123 -4.44 -23.63 -20.80
C GLN A 123 -3.67 -24.00 -22.09
N GLN A 124 -4.29 -24.81 -22.96
CA GLN A 124 -3.68 -25.30 -24.20
C GLN A 124 -4.08 -24.50 -25.45
N GLY A 125 -4.67 -23.31 -25.26
CA GLY A 125 -5.06 -22.41 -26.34
C GLY A 125 -6.54 -22.48 -26.74
N GLY A 126 -6.98 -21.43 -27.44
CA GLY A 126 -8.38 -21.20 -27.77
C GLY A 126 -9.19 -20.66 -26.58
N LEU A 127 -10.36 -20.11 -26.90
CA LEU A 127 -11.29 -19.57 -25.91
C LEU A 127 -12.21 -20.66 -25.34
N TYR A 128 -12.65 -20.46 -24.10
CA TYR A 128 -13.81 -21.18 -23.57
C TYR A 128 -15.10 -20.73 -24.27
N PRO A 129 -16.10 -21.62 -24.43
CA PRO A 129 -17.43 -21.20 -24.83
C PRO A 129 -18.01 -20.18 -23.84
N LYS A 130 -18.58 -19.09 -24.36
CA LYS A 130 -19.10 -17.98 -23.55
C LYS A 130 -20.03 -18.45 -22.42
N ALA A 131 -20.92 -19.38 -22.73
CA ALA A 131 -21.88 -19.93 -21.77
C ALA A 131 -21.23 -20.64 -20.58
N GLU A 132 -20.09 -21.33 -20.78
CA GLU A 132 -19.34 -21.97 -19.69
C GLU A 132 -18.72 -20.92 -18.78
N VAL A 133 -18.16 -19.85 -19.36
CA VAL A 133 -17.57 -18.75 -18.59
C VAL A 133 -18.64 -17.97 -17.83
N ASP A 134 -19.79 -17.67 -18.47
CA ASP A 134 -20.93 -17.03 -17.81
C ASP A 134 -21.42 -17.85 -16.60
N ALA A 135 -21.51 -19.18 -16.76
CA ALA A 135 -21.89 -20.08 -15.67
C ALA A 135 -20.86 -20.06 -14.53
N ALA A 136 -19.56 -20.08 -14.84
CA ALA A 136 -18.49 -20.00 -13.85
C ALA A 136 -18.48 -18.65 -13.11
N LEU A 137 -18.67 -17.54 -13.83
CA LEU A 137 -18.79 -16.18 -13.25
C LEU A 137 -20.03 -16.09 -12.35
N GLY A 138 -21.17 -16.63 -12.78
CA GLY A 138 -22.39 -16.70 -11.98
C GLY A 138 -22.21 -17.51 -10.70
N ALA A 139 -21.53 -18.66 -10.79
CA ALA A 139 -21.16 -19.46 -9.61
C ALA A 139 -20.23 -18.67 -8.66
N GLY A 140 -19.24 -17.94 -9.20
CA GLY A 140 -18.38 -17.05 -8.43
C GLY A 140 -19.15 -15.95 -7.69
N ALA A 141 -20.11 -15.32 -8.36
CA ALA A 141 -20.98 -14.31 -7.75
C ALA A 141 -21.87 -14.91 -6.64
N ALA A 142 -22.41 -16.12 -6.84
CA ALA A 142 -23.18 -16.83 -5.83
C ALA A 142 -22.33 -17.14 -4.57
N ARG A 143 -21.08 -17.58 -4.75
CA ARG A 143 -20.12 -17.76 -3.65
C ARG A 143 -19.84 -16.46 -2.90
N ALA A 144 -19.62 -15.36 -3.62
CA ALA A 144 -19.40 -14.05 -3.01
C ALA A 144 -20.62 -13.58 -2.20
N GLN A 145 -21.84 -13.78 -2.71
CA GLN A 145 -23.07 -13.47 -1.98
C GLN A 145 -23.23 -14.34 -0.73
N PHE A 146 -22.90 -15.63 -0.82
CA PHE A 146 -22.88 -16.52 0.35
C PHE A 146 -21.90 -16.01 1.41
N CYS A 147 -20.69 -15.61 1.02
CA CYS A 147 -19.70 -15.06 1.94
C CYS A 147 -20.19 -13.77 2.62
N THR A 148 -20.85 -12.87 1.88
CA THR A 148 -21.48 -11.66 2.45
C THR A 148 -22.56 -11.99 3.47
N ASN A 149 -23.43 -12.96 3.16
CA ASN A 149 -24.49 -13.38 4.09
C ASN A 149 -23.89 -14.03 5.34
N LEU A 150 -22.91 -14.92 5.16
CA LEU A 150 -22.22 -15.57 6.27
C LEU A 150 -21.48 -14.57 7.15
N SER A 151 -20.78 -13.60 6.57
CA SER A 151 -20.13 -12.51 7.30
C SER A 151 -21.14 -11.72 8.13
N THR A 152 -22.32 -11.42 7.58
CA THR A 152 -23.40 -10.75 8.31
C THR A 152 -23.86 -11.58 9.52
N THR A 153 -23.99 -12.90 9.36
CA THR A 153 -24.31 -13.81 10.48
C THR A 153 -23.19 -13.84 11.52
N LEU A 154 -21.93 -13.95 11.11
CA LEU A 154 -20.77 -13.97 12.02
C LEU A 154 -20.65 -12.66 12.82
N ASN A 155 -20.97 -11.52 12.19
CA ASN A 155 -20.94 -10.20 12.83
C ASN A 155 -22.19 -9.88 13.68
N SER A 156 -23.24 -10.71 13.64
CA SER A 156 -24.46 -10.49 14.43
C SER A 156 -24.25 -10.58 15.94
N ASN A 157 -23.22 -11.31 16.39
CA ASN A 157 -22.76 -11.32 17.77
C ASN A 157 -21.38 -10.63 17.86
N PRO A 158 -21.31 -9.35 18.24
CA PRO A 158 -20.05 -8.61 18.29
C PRO A 158 -19.09 -9.11 19.37
N ARG A 159 -19.54 -9.98 20.29
CA ARG A 159 -18.68 -10.64 21.28
C ARG A 159 -18.05 -11.94 20.77
N SER A 160 -18.40 -12.39 19.57
CA SER A 160 -17.88 -13.62 18.98
C SER A 160 -16.70 -13.31 18.05
N ASP A 161 -15.56 -13.95 18.32
CA ASP A 161 -14.40 -13.97 17.40
C ASP A 161 -14.48 -15.11 16.39
N GLN A 162 -15.64 -15.77 16.27
CA GLN A 162 -15.82 -16.81 15.27
C GLN A 162 -15.65 -16.23 13.87
N ASP A 163 -14.77 -16.86 13.09
CA ASP A 163 -14.48 -16.51 11.72
C ASP A 163 -14.13 -17.77 10.92
N VAL A 164 -14.23 -17.67 9.60
CA VAL A 164 -13.80 -18.70 8.65
C VAL A 164 -13.02 -18.04 7.52
N SER A 165 -12.13 -18.81 6.90
CA SER A 165 -11.53 -18.36 5.65
C SER A 165 -12.57 -18.37 4.52
N VAL A 166 -12.31 -17.64 3.44
CA VAL A 166 -13.17 -17.65 2.25
C VAL A 166 -13.27 -19.07 1.67
N MET A 167 -12.16 -19.82 1.64
CA MET A 167 -12.19 -21.26 1.28
C MET A 167 -13.04 -22.09 2.26
N GLY A 168 -12.98 -21.79 3.56
CA GLY A 168 -13.85 -22.41 4.57
C GLY A 168 -15.34 -22.15 4.30
N ALA A 169 -15.71 -20.93 3.89
CA ALA A 169 -17.06 -20.62 3.47
C ALA A 169 -17.47 -21.40 2.21
N TYR A 170 -16.56 -21.61 1.26
CA TYR A 170 -16.85 -22.42 0.06
C TYR A 170 -17.14 -23.88 0.40
N LEU A 171 -16.45 -24.44 1.40
CA LEU A 171 -16.74 -25.78 1.93
C LEU A 171 -18.10 -25.84 2.60
N LEU A 172 -18.47 -24.82 3.40
CA LEU A 172 -19.81 -24.72 4.00
C LEU A 172 -20.91 -24.58 2.96
N TYR A 173 -20.63 -23.85 1.87
CA TYR A 173 -21.52 -23.70 0.72
C TYR A 173 -21.53 -24.92 -0.21
N LYS A 174 -20.61 -25.88 0.00
CA LYS A 174 -20.42 -27.08 -0.82
C LYS A 174 -20.13 -26.79 -2.30
N GLN A 175 -19.44 -25.68 -2.57
CA GLN A 175 -19.03 -25.28 -3.91
C GLN A 175 -17.59 -24.76 -3.88
N VAL A 176 -16.63 -25.67 -4.07
CA VAL A 176 -15.20 -25.34 -4.15
C VAL A 176 -14.78 -25.33 -5.62
N PRO A 177 -14.10 -24.28 -6.12
CA PRO A 177 -13.52 -24.26 -7.47
C PRO A 177 -12.60 -25.46 -7.68
N ALA A 178 -12.84 -26.25 -8.73
CA ALA A 178 -12.06 -27.47 -8.99
C ALA A 178 -11.46 -27.52 -10.40
N THR A 179 -12.07 -26.81 -11.35
CA THR A 179 -11.58 -26.75 -12.74
C THR A 179 -10.69 -25.52 -12.97
N PRO A 180 -9.78 -25.54 -13.97
CA PRO A 180 -8.98 -24.36 -14.33
C PRO A 180 -9.82 -23.09 -14.57
N LEU A 181 -11.01 -23.25 -15.17
CA LEU A 181 -11.93 -22.15 -15.43
C LEU A 181 -12.50 -21.56 -14.13
N GLU A 182 -12.98 -22.42 -13.23
CA GLU A 182 -13.50 -21.96 -11.93
C GLU A 182 -12.38 -21.32 -11.10
N MET A 183 -11.17 -21.87 -11.13
CA MET A 183 -10.02 -21.35 -10.39
C MET A 183 -9.61 -19.95 -10.86
N VAL A 184 -9.59 -19.67 -12.18
CA VAL A 184 -9.25 -18.31 -12.66
C VAL A 184 -10.35 -17.29 -12.35
N VAL A 185 -11.62 -17.72 -12.40
CA VAL A 185 -12.74 -16.89 -11.93
C VAL A 185 -12.63 -16.61 -10.43
N ASP A 186 -12.25 -17.61 -9.64
CA ASP A 186 -12.08 -17.47 -8.20
C ASP A 186 -10.90 -16.55 -7.86
N TYR A 187 -9.77 -16.69 -8.57
CA TYR A 187 -8.63 -15.80 -8.48
C TYR A 187 -9.04 -14.34 -8.78
N PHE A 188 -9.85 -14.10 -9.83
CA PHE A 188 -10.35 -12.76 -10.12
C PHE A 188 -11.23 -12.19 -9.00
N ASN A 189 -12.08 -13.02 -8.41
CA ASN A 189 -12.99 -12.59 -7.34
C ASN A 189 -12.31 -12.42 -5.98
N ASN A 190 -11.13 -13.01 -5.78
CA ASN A 190 -10.40 -13.01 -4.51
C ASN A 190 -8.99 -12.43 -4.67
N ASP A 191 -8.03 -13.25 -5.10
CA ASP A 191 -6.61 -12.90 -5.20
C ASP A 191 -6.34 -11.60 -5.95
N TYR A 192 -7.06 -11.31 -7.03
CA TYR A 192 -6.89 -10.09 -7.80
C TYR A 192 -7.28 -8.82 -7.04
N ILE A 193 -8.10 -8.94 -6.00
CA ILE A 193 -8.46 -7.84 -5.11
C ILE A 193 -7.60 -7.88 -3.83
N ASP A 194 -7.55 -9.03 -3.17
CA ASP A 194 -6.99 -9.20 -1.83
C ASP A 194 -5.50 -9.60 -1.82
N ALA A 195 -4.91 -9.83 -3.00
CA ALA A 195 -3.53 -10.25 -3.21
C ALA A 195 -3.13 -11.58 -2.53
N GLN A 196 -4.10 -12.36 -2.07
CA GLN A 196 -3.91 -13.67 -1.46
C GLN A 196 -5.06 -14.61 -1.78
N ALA A 197 -4.74 -15.91 -1.71
CA ALA A 197 -5.68 -16.98 -1.97
C ALA A 197 -6.80 -17.06 -0.91
N PRO A 198 -7.98 -17.59 -1.25
CA PRO A 198 -9.16 -17.60 -0.38
C PRO A 198 -8.97 -18.25 1.00
N GLN A 199 -8.05 -19.22 1.12
CA GLN A 199 -7.75 -19.87 2.40
C GLN A 199 -7.03 -18.96 3.40
N LEU A 200 -6.43 -17.86 2.93
CA LEU A 200 -5.69 -16.88 3.75
C LEU A 200 -6.50 -15.61 4.03
N THR A 201 -7.77 -15.56 3.62
CA THR A 201 -8.61 -14.36 3.71
C THR A 201 -9.79 -14.60 4.64
N SER A 202 -10.01 -13.71 5.61
CA SER A 202 -11.15 -13.73 6.53
C SER A 202 -12.46 -13.40 5.81
N VAL A 203 -13.51 -14.20 6.01
CA VAL A 203 -14.86 -13.85 5.51
C VAL A 203 -15.45 -12.71 6.33
N LYS A 204 -15.36 -12.80 7.67
CA LYS A 204 -15.97 -11.85 8.59
C LYS A 204 -15.52 -10.41 8.34
N HIS A 205 -14.25 -10.23 7.98
CA HIS A 205 -13.64 -8.89 7.89
C HIS A 205 -13.50 -8.37 6.44
N LYS A 206 -13.60 -9.23 5.43
CA LYS A 206 -13.42 -8.83 4.02
C LYS A 206 -14.72 -8.82 3.22
N TYR A 207 -15.75 -9.54 3.67
CA TYR A 207 -17.04 -9.57 3.00
C TYR A 207 -18.10 -8.80 3.79
N PRO A 208 -18.88 -7.89 3.15
CA PRO A 208 -18.64 -7.40 1.79
C PRO A 208 -17.37 -6.55 1.72
N ARG A 209 -16.77 -6.42 0.53
CA ARG A 209 -15.62 -5.54 0.32
C ARG A 209 -16.10 -4.09 0.30
N HIS A 210 -15.99 -3.42 1.44
CA HIS A 210 -16.54 -2.08 1.65
C HIS A 210 -16.05 -1.04 0.65
N GLU A 211 -14.78 -1.07 0.21
CA GLU A 211 -14.30 -0.16 -0.85
C GLU A 211 -15.19 -0.23 -2.10
N LEU A 212 -15.60 -1.43 -2.54
CA LEU A 212 -16.41 -1.63 -3.73
C LEU A 212 -17.90 -1.33 -3.49
N VAL A 213 -18.42 -1.69 -2.31
CA VAL A 213 -19.83 -1.46 -1.96
C VAL A 213 -20.11 0.01 -1.70
N ASP A 214 -19.20 0.68 -0.99
CA ASP A 214 -19.40 2.06 -0.54
C ASP A 214 -18.99 3.05 -1.63
N HIS A 215 -17.84 2.85 -2.27
CA HIS A 215 -17.34 3.79 -3.28
C HIS A 215 -17.69 3.42 -4.72
N GLY A 216 -18.25 2.23 -4.92
CA GLY A 216 -18.75 1.77 -6.21
C GLY A 216 -17.72 0.98 -7.02
N VAL A 217 -18.19 0.44 -8.15
CA VAL A 217 -17.41 -0.46 -9.01
C VAL A 217 -16.88 0.23 -10.27
N ASN A 218 -16.80 1.57 -10.29
CA ASN A 218 -16.13 2.27 -11.38
C ASN A 218 -14.62 2.30 -11.10
N PHE A 219 -13.90 1.37 -11.70
CA PHE A 219 -12.44 1.26 -11.63
C PHE A 219 -11.79 2.33 -12.53
N ASN A 220 -11.47 3.51 -11.98
CA ASN A 220 -10.81 4.57 -12.74
C ASN A 220 -9.29 4.32 -12.79
N TYR A 221 -8.79 3.75 -13.89
CA TYR A 221 -7.37 3.53 -14.10
C TYR A 221 -6.66 4.86 -14.35
N VAL A 222 -5.66 5.20 -13.54
CA VAL A 222 -4.88 6.44 -13.71
C VAL A 222 -3.86 6.25 -14.83
N LYS A 223 -4.02 7.01 -15.90
CA LYS A 223 -3.12 7.02 -17.08
C LYS A 223 -2.40 8.36 -17.30
N ASP A 224 -2.48 9.23 -16.31
CA ASP A 224 -1.90 10.56 -16.36
C ASP A 224 -0.36 10.50 -16.29
N PRO A 225 0.40 11.23 -17.13
CA PRO A 225 1.85 11.29 -17.02
C PRO A 225 2.37 11.80 -15.66
N ARG A 226 1.56 12.57 -14.93
CA ARG A 226 1.86 12.98 -13.54
C ARG A 226 1.80 11.80 -12.58
N GLY A 227 1.08 10.75 -12.92
CA GLY A 227 0.89 9.51 -12.18
C GLY A 227 -0.01 9.65 -10.95
N PHE A 228 -0.50 8.54 -10.42
CA PHE A 228 -1.42 8.51 -9.29
C PHE A 228 -0.79 9.09 -8.01
N GLU A 229 0.54 9.04 -7.91
CA GLU A 229 1.32 9.70 -6.87
C GLU A 229 1.05 11.21 -6.77
N SER A 230 0.59 11.85 -7.85
CA SER A 230 0.23 13.27 -7.85
C SER A 230 -0.84 13.63 -6.82
N MET A 231 -1.65 12.67 -6.35
CA MET A 231 -2.57 12.91 -5.25
C MET A 231 -1.85 13.23 -3.94
N ALA A 232 -0.78 12.50 -3.61
CA ALA A 232 0.03 12.78 -2.44
C ALA A 232 0.72 14.15 -2.57
N TYR A 233 1.22 14.49 -3.77
CA TYR A 233 1.76 15.83 -4.05
C TYR A 233 0.71 16.93 -3.90
N HIS A 234 -0.51 16.73 -4.41
CA HIS A 234 -1.60 17.69 -4.27
C HIS A 234 -1.93 17.98 -2.81
N ILE A 235 -1.98 16.95 -1.96
CA ILE A 235 -2.23 17.11 -0.53
C ILE A 235 -1.03 17.81 0.14
N ALA A 236 0.19 17.43 -0.21
CA ALA A 236 1.41 18.03 0.32
C ALA A 236 1.51 19.54 0.02
N ASP A 237 1.23 19.94 -1.22
CA ASP A 237 1.32 21.32 -1.69
C ASP A 237 0.34 22.28 -0.99
N GLN A 238 -0.69 21.75 -0.31
CA GLN A 238 -1.64 22.57 0.47
C GLN A 238 -1.03 23.09 1.78
N PHE A 239 0.03 22.46 2.29
CA PHE A 239 0.63 22.86 3.58
C PHE A 239 2.17 22.90 3.60
N LEU A 240 2.84 22.29 2.62
CA LEU A 240 4.29 22.33 2.43
C LEU A 240 4.62 23.22 1.24
N LYS A 241 5.60 24.11 1.41
CA LYS A 241 6.13 24.89 0.28
C LYS A 241 7.14 24.05 -0.51
N LYS A 242 7.43 24.43 -1.75
CA LYS A 242 8.54 23.82 -2.49
C LYS A 242 9.85 23.99 -1.70
N GLY A 243 10.51 22.87 -1.38
CA GLY A 243 11.72 22.86 -0.57
C GLY A 243 11.48 23.09 0.94
N ASP A 244 10.27 22.84 1.43
CA ASP A 244 9.93 23.00 2.85
C ASP A 244 10.90 22.18 3.73
N PRO A 245 11.57 22.81 4.71
CA PRO A 245 12.55 22.12 5.54
C PRO A 245 11.92 21.04 6.43
N ARG A 246 10.60 21.04 6.61
CA ARG A 246 9.86 20.01 7.35
C ARG A 246 9.84 18.66 6.65
N LEU A 247 9.92 18.61 5.31
CA LEU A 247 10.00 17.36 4.55
C LEU A 247 11.46 17.00 4.29
N LYS A 248 11.91 15.87 4.84
CA LYS A 248 13.26 15.34 4.65
C LYS A 248 13.19 14.02 3.88
N LEU A 249 13.54 14.09 2.60
CA LEU A 249 13.68 12.92 1.72
C LEU A 249 15.03 12.22 1.98
N ASN A 250 15.16 10.96 1.53
CA ASN A 250 16.35 10.12 1.74
C ASN A 250 16.74 9.94 3.22
N LYS A 251 15.77 10.04 4.14
CA LYS A 251 15.94 9.83 5.58
C LYS A 251 15.37 8.48 5.98
N VAL A 252 16.18 7.44 5.83
CA VAL A 252 15.81 6.08 6.24
C VAL A 252 15.86 5.99 7.76
N VAL A 253 14.71 5.93 8.43
CA VAL A 253 14.65 5.72 9.90
C VAL A 253 15.12 4.30 10.24
N ARG A 254 15.99 4.17 11.25
CA ARG A 254 16.58 2.89 11.69
C ARG A 254 16.36 2.57 13.17
N GLU A 255 16.16 3.60 13.99
CA GLU A 255 15.92 3.44 15.43
C GLU A 255 14.91 4.48 15.91
N ILE A 256 13.94 4.05 16.71
CA ILE A 256 13.00 4.91 17.43
C ILE A 256 13.11 4.58 18.91
N SER A 257 13.72 5.49 19.66
CA SER A 257 13.74 5.44 21.12
C SER A 257 12.58 6.25 21.68
N TYR A 258 11.86 5.74 22.67
CA TYR A 258 10.68 6.43 23.21
C TYR A 258 10.52 6.26 24.73
N SER A 259 9.93 7.28 25.36
CA SER A 259 9.59 7.28 26.79
C SER A 259 8.37 8.17 27.03
N LYS A 260 7.96 8.35 28.29
CA LYS A 260 6.90 9.33 28.63
C LYS A 260 7.25 10.78 28.25
N LYS A 261 8.53 11.09 28.03
CA LYS A 261 9.01 12.43 27.68
C LYS A 261 8.93 12.75 26.19
N GLY A 262 8.85 11.74 25.33
CA GLY A 262 8.84 11.91 23.87
C GLY A 262 9.56 10.79 23.14
N VAL A 263 9.95 11.08 21.90
CA VAL A 263 10.61 10.18 20.95
C VAL A 263 11.92 10.78 20.44
N THR A 264 12.90 9.92 20.22
CA THR A 264 14.14 10.22 19.51
C THR A 264 14.26 9.26 18.34
N VAL A 265 14.35 9.80 17.13
CA VAL A 265 14.39 9.05 15.87
C VAL A 265 15.77 9.21 15.25
N LYS A 266 16.46 8.09 15.02
CA LYS A 266 17.75 8.06 14.30
C LYS A 266 17.58 7.50 12.90
N THR A 267 18.27 8.12 11.96
CA THR A 267 18.27 7.73 10.55
C THR A 267 19.59 7.07 10.15
N GLU A 268 19.58 6.37 9.01
CA GLU A 268 20.70 5.57 8.50
C GLU A 268 21.95 6.40 8.22
N ASP A 269 21.79 7.70 7.94
CA ASP A 269 22.91 8.64 7.74
C ASP A 269 23.44 9.25 9.05
N GLY A 270 22.95 8.79 10.20
CA GLY A 270 23.36 9.27 11.52
C GLY A 270 22.58 10.49 12.03
N SER A 271 21.68 11.09 11.24
CA SER A 271 20.87 12.22 11.72
C SER A 271 19.93 11.78 12.84
N VAL A 272 19.74 12.67 13.81
CA VAL A 272 18.87 12.46 14.99
C VAL A 272 17.80 13.55 15.04
N PHE A 273 16.56 13.15 15.31
CA PHE A 273 15.42 14.04 15.44
C PHE A 273 14.69 13.73 16.75
N GLU A 274 14.21 14.75 17.45
CA GLU A 274 13.47 14.61 18.70
C GLU A 274 12.09 15.25 18.57
N ALA A 275 11.08 14.59 19.15
CA ALA A 275 9.73 15.14 19.20
C ALA A 275 8.93 14.65 20.41
N LYS A 276 7.76 15.25 20.64
CA LYS A 276 6.80 14.74 21.65
C LYS A 276 6.12 13.45 21.20
N PHE A 277 5.82 13.33 19.91
CA PHE A 277 5.14 12.16 19.33
C PHE A 277 5.80 11.74 18.02
N ALA A 278 5.69 10.44 17.70
CA ALA A 278 5.96 9.90 16.38
C ALA A 278 4.68 9.31 15.79
N ILE A 279 4.40 9.56 14.51
CA ILE A 279 3.39 8.85 13.72
C ILE A 279 4.11 7.99 12.69
N LEU A 280 3.98 6.67 12.81
CA LEU A 280 4.59 5.70 11.90
C LEU A 280 3.62 5.38 10.78
N SER A 281 4.00 5.73 9.54
CA SER A 281 3.24 5.43 8.32
C SER A 281 3.89 4.38 7.42
N ALA A 282 5.01 3.78 7.89
CA ALA A 282 5.64 2.67 7.21
C ALA A 282 4.65 1.50 7.02
N SER A 283 4.85 0.69 5.96
CA SER A 283 3.99 -0.47 5.71
C SER A 283 4.08 -1.49 6.84
N LEU A 284 3.06 -2.35 6.95
CA LEU A 284 3.09 -3.47 7.88
C LEU A 284 4.34 -4.34 7.64
N GLY A 285 4.68 -4.64 6.38
CA GLY A 285 5.87 -5.42 6.05
C GLY A 285 7.18 -4.79 6.55
N VAL A 286 7.27 -3.45 6.62
CA VAL A 286 8.44 -2.79 7.23
C VAL A 286 8.44 -2.98 8.74
N LEU A 287 7.28 -2.87 9.40
CA LEU A 287 7.14 -3.12 10.85
C LEU A 287 7.42 -4.59 11.23
N GLN A 288 7.15 -5.52 10.31
CA GLN A 288 7.48 -6.95 10.44
C GLN A 288 8.95 -7.27 10.12
N SER A 289 9.70 -6.30 9.59
CA SER A 289 11.11 -6.45 9.25
C SER A 289 12.03 -5.88 10.32
N ASN A 290 13.33 -6.11 10.17
CA ASN A 290 14.36 -5.53 11.05
C ASN A 290 14.85 -4.15 10.59
N LEU A 291 14.09 -3.43 9.75
CA LEU A 291 14.53 -2.11 9.26
C LEU A 291 14.58 -1.08 10.39
N ILE A 292 13.55 -1.02 11.23
CA ILE A 292 13.41 -0.07 12.33
C ILE A 292 13.47 -0.84 13.65
N SER A 293 14.41 -0.47 14.51
CA SER A 293 14.50 -0.96 15.88
C SER A 293 13.76 -0.03 16.84
N PHE A 294 13.16 -0.59 17.88
CA PHE A 294 12.38 0.15 18.89
C PHE A 294 13.04 0.03 20.26
N LYS A 295 13.20 1.16 20.96
CA LYS A 295 13.86 1.20 22.28
C LYS A 295 13.00 1.97 23.30
N PRO A 296 12.41 1.30 24.31
CA PRO A 296 12.39 -0.16 24.51
C PRO A 296 11.65 -0.89 23.38
N GLU A 297 11.80 -2.21 23.33
CA GLU A 297 10.97 -3.05 22.45
C GLU A 297 9.48 -2.84 22.74
N PHE A 298 8.66 -2.95 21.70
CA PHE A 298 7.21 -2.88 21.88
C PHE A 298 6.72 -4.01 22.81
N PRO A 299 5.64 -3.76 23.59
CA PRO A 299 5.03 -4.80 24.41
C PRO A 299 4.56 -5.99 23.56
N MET A 300 4.49 -7.18 24.17
CA MET A 300 4.16 -8.42 23.46
C MET A 300 2.87 -8.32 22.64
N TRP A 301 1.81 -7.71 23.18
CA TRP A 301 0.54 -7.54 22.48
C TRP A 301 0.68 -6.82 21.14
N LYS A 302 1.54 -5.80 21.06
CA LYS A 302 1.81 -5.04 19.83
C LYS A 302 2.64 -5.84 18.85
N ARG A 303 3.66 -6.55 19.35
CA ARG A 303 4.53 -7.37 18.51
C ARG A 303 3.77 -8.52 17.86
N VAL A 304 2.91 -9.21 18.63
CA VAL A 304 2.02 -10.26 18.12
C VAL A 304 1.03 -9.70 17.09
N ALA A 305 0.41 -8.55 17.38
CA ALA A 305 -0.50 -7.92 16.42
C ALA A 305 0.19 -7.55 15.10
N ILE A 306 1.43 -7.05 15.15
CA ILE A 306 2.23 -6.76 13.94
C ILE A 306 2.62 -8.05 13.23
N SER A 307 3.09 -9.09 13.93
CA SER A 307 3.62 -10.30 13.30
C SER A 307 2.55 -11.14 12.61
N ASP A 308 1.37 -11.22 13.19
CA ASP A 308 0.35 -12.19 12.78
C ASP A 308 -0.60 -11.62 11.70
N PHE A 309 -0.57 -10.31 11.47
CA PHE A 309 -1.35 -9.71 10.38
C PHE A 309 -0.66 -9.91 9.02
N SER A 310 -1.44 -10.04 7.94
CA SER A 310 -0.88 -10.41 6.64
C SER A 310 -0.45 -9.19 5.82
N MET A 311 0.81 -9.17 5.38
CA MET A 311 1.31 -8.27 4.34
C MET A 311 1.40 -9.04 3.01
N ALA A 312 0.43 -8.83 2.14
CA ALA A 312 0.35 -9.49 0.84
C ALA A 312 1.24 -8.79 -0.21
N THR A 313 1.42 -9.44 -1.35
CA THR A 313 2.14 -8.86 -2.50
C THR A 313 1.38 -9.09 -3.80
N TYR A 314 1.41 -8.06 -4.65
CA TYR A 314 0.67 -7.93 -5.90
C TYR A 314 1.62 -7.37 -6.95
N THR A 315 1.91 -8.14 -7.99
CA THR A 315 2.91 -7.83 -9.00
C THR A 315 2.27 -7.67 -10.37
N LYS A 316 2.44 -6.49 -10.97
CA LYS A 316 2.03 -6.20 -12.36
C LYS A 316 3.22 -6.28 -13.28
N ILE A 317 3.31 -7.35 -14.05
CA ILE A 317 4.42 -7.58 -14.97
C ILE A 317 4.06 -6.94 -16.30
N PHE A 318 4.74 -5.85 -16.66
CA PHE A 318 4.51 -5.16 -17.94
C PHE A 318 5.44 -5.72 -19.01
N ILE A 319 4.92 -5.95 -20.21
CA ILE A 319 5.66 -6.51 -21.33
C ILE A 319 5.37 -5.70 -22.59
N LYS A 320 6.42 -5.16 -23.22
CA LYS A 320 6.36 -4.39 -24.46
C LYS A 320 6.70 -5.29 -25.65
N PHE A 321 5.92 -5.18 -26.73
CA PHE A 321 6.11 -5.94 -27.97
C PHE A 321 6.33 -5.04 -29.20
N PRO A 322 7.05 -5.51 -30.23
CA PRO A 322 7.25 -4.75 -31.48
C PRO A 322 5.92 -4.33 -32.13
N HIS A 323 4.94 -5.23 -32.14
CA HIS A 323 3.59 -5.02 -32.66
C HIS A 323 2.59 -5.85 -31.86
N LYS A 324 1.32 -5.46 -31.96
CA LYS A 324 0.17 -6.12 -31.30
C LYS A 324 -0.11 -7.45 -31.99
N PHE A 325 -0.43 -8.48 -31.21
CA PHE A 325 -0.89 -9.78 -31.70
C PHE A 325 -2.15 -10.29 -30.99
N TRP A 326 -2.64 -9.52 -30.02
CA TRP A 326 -3.87 -9.78 -29.27
C TRP A 326 -5.06 -9.02 -29.86
N PRO A 327 -6.30 -9.48 -29.65
CA PRO A 327 -7.50 -8.72 -30.01
C PRO A 327 -7.54 -7.34 -29.36
N THR A 328 -7.97 -6.34 -30.12
CA THR A 328 -8.21 -4.97 -29.63
C THR A 328 -9.61 -4.51 -30.04
N GLY A 329 -10.28 -3.76 -29.17
CA GLY A 329 -11.59 -3.19 -29.43
C GLY A 329 -12.43 -3.14 -28.15
N PRO A 330 -13.72 -2.76 -28.26
CA PRO A 330 -14.62 -2.76 -27.12
C PRO A 330 -14.66 -4.14 -26.44
N GLY A 331 -14.33 -4.18 -25.15
CA GLY A 331 -14.42 -5.39 -24.33
C GLY A 331 -13.32 -6.43 -24.58
N THR A 332 -12.17 -6.08 -25.15
CA THR A 332 -11.00 -7.00 -25.23
C THR A 332 -9.92 -6.68 -24.19
N GLU A 333 -10.15 -5.64 -23.39
CA GLU A 333 -9.15 -5.01 -22.51
C GLU A 333 -8.54 -5.98 -21.51
N VAL A 334 -9.37 -6.77 -20.86
CA VAL A 334 -8.99 -7.75 -19.83
C VAL A 334 -9.35 -9.14 -20.30
N PHE A 335 -8.43 -10.08 -20.11
CA PHE A 335 -8.60 -11.47 -20.52
C PHE A 335 -7.96 -12.43 -19.53
N PHE A 336 -8.56 -13.63 -19.41
CA PHE A 336 -8.13 -14.65 -18.46
C PHE A 336 -7.37 -15.78 -19.15
N TYR A 337 -6.43 -16.37 -18.41
CA TYR A 337 -5.76 -17.60 -18.75
C TYR A 337 -6.08 -18.64 -17.68
N ALA A 338 -6.93 -19.60 -18.03
CA ALA A 338 -7.31 -20.69 -17.13
C ALA A 338 -6.20 -21.74 -17.10
N HIS A 339 -5.62 -21.97 -15.94
CA HIS A 339 -4.48 -22.87 -15.74
C HIS A 339 -4.71 -23.78 -14.53
N GLN A 340 -4.22 -25.02 -14.60
CA GLN A 340 -4.33 -25.99 -13.50
C GLN A 340 -3.53 -25.61 -12.23
N HIS A 341 -2.43 -24.88 -12.40
CA HIS A 341 -1.70 -24.23 -11.30
C HIS A 341 -2.34 -22.88 -10.99
N HIS A 342 -2.85 -22.74 -9.77
CA HIS A 342 -3.53 -21.54 -9.29
C HIS A 342 -2.60 -20.31 -9.37
N GLY A 343 -3.10 -19.20 -9.90
CA GLY A 343 -2.35 -17.94 -9.95
C GLY A 343 -1.23 -17.90 -10.99
N TYR A 344 -1.09 -18.90 -11.86
CA TYR A 344 -0.06 -18.91 -12.91
C TYR A 344 -0.43 -18.01 -14.10
N TYR A 345 0.10 -16.78 -14.10
CA TYR A 345 -0.16 -15.75 -15.12
C TYR A 345 -1.66 -15.61 -15.52
N PRO A 346 -2.58 -15.42 -14.55
CA PRO A 346 -4.01 -15.69 -14.74
C PRO A 346 -4.78 -14.55 -15.40
N ILE A 347 -4.46 -13.30 -15.07
CA ILE A 347 -5.24 -12.12 -15.52
C ILE A 347 -4.33 -11.19 -16.26
N TRP A 348 -4.66 -10.99 -17.53
CA TRP A 348 -3.95 -10.14 -18.44
C TRP A 348 -4.79 -8.93 -18.80
N LYS A 349 -4.10 -7.83 -19.08
CA LYS A 349 -4.71 -6.60 -19.57
C LYS A 349 -3.84 -6.00 -20.67
N HIS A 350 -4.45 -5.60 -21.78
CA HIS A 350 -3.76 -4.77 -22.77
C HIS A 350 -3.93 -3.28 -22.46
N LEU A 351 -2.93 -2.49 -22.80
CA LEU A 351 -2.92 -1.04 -22.53
C LEU A 351 -3.22 -0.17 -23.75
N GLU A 352 -3.82 -0.74 -24.81
CA GLU A 352 -4.17 0.00 -26.02
C GLU A 352 -5.26 1.07 -25.81
N ASN A 353 -6.12 0.89 -24.80
CA ASN A 353 -7.17 1.85 -24.47
C ASN A 353 -6.60 3.06 -23.74
N GLU A 354 -5.71 2.83 -22.77
CA GLU A 354 -5.04 3.89 -22.01
C GLU A 354 -3.95 4.57 -22.84
N TYR A 355 -3.19 3.77 -23.58
CA TYR A 355 -2.01 4.17 -24.34
C TYR A 355 -2.06 3.57 -25.75
N PRO A 356 -2.82 4.19 -26.68
CA PRO A 356 -2.92 3.72 -28.06
C PRO A 356 -1.55 3.56 -28.73
N GLY A 357 -1.32 2.41 -29.36
CA GLY A 357 -0.06 2.06 -30.03
C GLY A 357 1.09 1.76 -29.07
N SER A 358 0.80 1.56 -27.78
CA SER A 358 1.84 1.20 -26.81
C SER A 358 2.42 -0.19 -27.06
N ASN A 359 1.62 -1.13 -27.57
CA ASN A 359 1.96 -2.54 -27.70
C ASN A 359 2.41 -3.13 -26.34
N ILE A 360 1.76 -2.71 -25.25
CA ILE A 360 2.04 -3.17 -23.90
C ILE A 360 0.89 -4.06 -23.40
N LEU A 361 1.26 -5.25 -22.92
CA LEU A 361 0.43 -6.06 -22.03
C LEU A 361 0.94 -5.88 -20.59
N PHE A 362 0.05 -6.07 -19.62
CA PHE A 362 0.51 -6.52 -18.32
C PHE A 362 -0.28 -7.73 -17.84
N VAL A 363 0.38 -8.53 -17.02
CA VAL A 363 -0.22 -9.66 -16.30
C VAL A 363 -0.05 -9.47 -14.81
N THR A 364 -1.09 -9.78 -14.05
CA THR A 364 -1.08 -9.70 -12.61
C THR A 364 -0.89 -11.07 -11.99
N VAL A 365 0.11 -11.19 -11.13
CA VAL A 365 0.31 -12.32 -10.21
C VAL A 365 0.31 -11.81 -8.76
N THR A 366 -0.03 -12.65 -7.80
CA THR A 366 -0.14 -12.29 -6.38
C THR A 366 0.44 -13.39 -5.49
N GLY A 367 0.49 -13.17 -4.17
CA GLY A 367 0.87 -14.17 -3.19
C GLY A 367 2.19 -14.89 -3.52
N ASP A 368 2.16 -16.22 -3.49
CA ASP A 368 3.34 -17.06 -3.70
C ASP A 368 3.97 -16.89 -5.09
N GLU A 369 3.16 -16.68 -6.14
CA GLU A 369 3.67 -16.45 -7.50
C GLU A 369 4.41 -15.12 -7.59
N SER A 370 3.92 -14.06 -6.93
CA SER A 370 4.68 -12.81 -6.81
C SER A 370 6.01 -13.03 -6.08
N ILE A 371 6.02 -13.75 -4.95
CA ILE A 371 7.26 -14.03 -4.19
C ILE A 371 8.26 -14.83 -5.04
N ARG A 372 7.79 -15.82 -5.80
CA ARG A 372 8.61 -16.62 -6.72
C ARG A 372 9.20 -15.75 -7.82
N ILE A 373 8.37 -14.95 -8.48
CA ILE A 373 8.77 -14.11 -9.62
C ILE A 373 9.73 -12.99 -9.19
N GLU A 374 9.52 -12.37 -8.02
CA GLU A 374 10.46 -11.34 -7.54
C GLU A 374 11.88 -11.90 -7.27
N LYS A 375 12.00 -13.20 -6.99
CA LYS A 375 13.28 -13.89 -6.70
C LYS A 375 14.01 -14.39 -7.95
N GLN A 376 13.37 -14.41 -9.12
CA GLN A 376 14.01 -14.84 -10.37
C GLN A 376 14.39 -13.65 -11.26
N SER A 377 15.15 -13.93 -12.31
CA SER A 377 15.53 -12.93 -13.31
C SER A 377 14.35 -12.55 -14.19
N ASP A 378 14.38 -11.31 -14.70
CA ASP A 378 13.40 -10.82 -15.65
C ASP A 378 13.36 -11.69 -16.92
N GLU A 379 14.49 -12.27 -17.35
CA GLU A 379 14.56 -13.20 -18.49
C GLU A 379 13.77 -14.49 -18.25
N ALA A 380 13.85 -15.07 -17.05
CA ALA A 380 13.10 -16.28 -16.71
C ALA A 380 11.60 -15.99 -16.67
N THR A 381 11.19 -14.89 -16.04
CA THR A 381 9.79 -14.44 -16.02
C THR A 381 9.28 -14.16 -17.43
N LYS A 382 10.09 -13.51 -18.27
CA LYS A 382 9.77 -13.25 -19.68
C LYS A 382 9.59 -14.55 -20.47
N ALA A 383 10.42 -15.56 -20.23
CA ALA A 383 10.30 -16.85 -20.89
C ALA A 383 8.99 -17.58 -20.52
N GLU A 384 8.65 -17.63 -19.23
CA GLU A 384 7.39 -18.21 -18.73
C GLU A 384 6.16 -17.47 -19.30
N ALA A 385 6.16 -16.14 -19.24
CA ALA A 385 5.09 -15.31 -19.79
C ALA A 385 4.92 -15.54 -21.30
N MET A 386 6.03 -15.70 -22.04
CA MET A 386 5.98 -15.99 -23.48
C MET A 386 5.47 -17.40 -23.78
N GLU A 387 5.72 -18.39 -22.92
CA GLU A 387 5.12 -19.72 -23.05
C GLU A 387 3.59 -19.63 -22.95
N VAL A 388 3.09 -18.93 -21.93
CA VAL A 388 1.66 -18.66 -21.73
C VAL A 388 1.04 -17.96 -22.94
N LEU A 389 1.67 -16.87 -23.41
CA LEU A 389 1.16 -16.11 -24.55
C LEU A 389 1.17 -16.93 -25.85
N LYS A 390 2.19 -17.77 -26.08
CA LYS A 390 2.22 -18.67 -27.25
C LYS A 390 1.12 -19.73 -27.19
N LYS A 391 0.75 -20.21 -26.00
CA LYS A 391 -0.41 -21.09 -25.85
C LYS A 391 -1.71 -20.36 -26.19
N MET A 392 -1.88 -19.11 -25.76
CA MET A 392 -3.11 -18.34 -25.99
C MET A 392 -3.27 -17.88 -27.45
N PHE A 393 -2.19 -17.40 -28.07
CA PHE A 393 -2.23 -16.70 -29.37
C PHE A 393 -1.47 -17.40 -30.50
N GLY A 394 -0.86 -18.56 -30.22
CA GLY A 394 -0.07 -19.32 -31.18
C GLY A 394 1.42 -18.98 -31.17
N ASN A 395 2.22 -19.79 -31.87
CA ASN A 395 3.69 -19.68 -31.84
C ASN A 395 4.25 -18.49 -32.64
N ASN A 396 3.47 -17.91 -33.55
CA ASN A 396 3.89 -16.84 -34.46
C ASN A 396 3.70 -15.44 -33.86
N ILE A 397 4.02 -15.27 -32.58
CA ILE A 397 3.99 -13.97 -31.90
C ILE A 397 5.41 -13.41 -31.77
N PRO A 398 5.61 -12.08 -31.82
CA PRO A 398 6.93 -11.48 -31.70
C PRO A 398 7.51 -11.69 -30.30
N ASN A 399 8.84 -11.76 -30.23
CA ASN A 399 9.53 -11.63 -28.94
C ASN A 399 9.33 -10.21 -28.38
N PRO A 400 9.23 -10.07 -27.05
CA PRO A 400 9.07 -8.76 -26.42
C PRO A 400 10.35 -7.93 -26.48
N ASP A 401 10.19 -6.62 -26.68
CA ASP A 401 11.27 -5.62 -26.66
C ASP A 401 11.80 -5.40 -25.24
N ALA A 402 10.89 -5.43 -24.25
CA ALA A 402 11.21 -5.14 -22.86
C ALA A 402 10.19 -5.78 -21.91
N ILE A 403 10.63 -6.00 -20.67
CA ILE A 403 9.80 -6.43 -19.55
C ILE A 403 10.09 -5.52 -18.35
N LEU A 404 9.09 -5.31 -17.50
CA LEU A 404 9.22 -4.63 -16.21
C LEU A 404 8.50 -5.47 -15.16
N VAL A 405 9.26 -5.92 -14.16
CA VAL A 405 8.76 -6.67 -13.00
C VAL A 405 8.93 -5.81 -11.75
N PRO A 406 7.87 -5.16 -11.24
CA PRO A 406 7.90 -4.47 -9.95
C PRO A 406 8.22 -5.44 -8.83
N ARG A 407 9.14 -5.07 -7.93
CA ARG A 407 9.59 -5.93 -6.83
C ARG A 407 9.28 -5.32 -5.47
N TRP A 408 8.02 -5.36 -5.07
CA TRP A 408 7.54 -4.71 -3.84
C TRP A 408 7.88 -5.50 -2.58
N TRP A 409 7.86 -6.83 -2.64
CA TRP A 409 8.13 -7.71 -1.51
C TRP A 409 9.62 -7.72 -1.13
N THR A 410 10.53 -7.72 -2.09
CA THR A 410 11.97 -7.64 -1.82
C THR A 410 12.43 -6.22 -1.45
N ASN A 411 11.69 -5.18 -1.82
CA ASN A 411 12.03 -3.79 -1.49
C ASN A 411 11.93 -3.55 0.03
N ARG A 412 13.07 -3.18 0.64
CA ARG A 412 13.18 -2.99 2.09
C ARG A 412 12.27 -1.89 2.67
N PHE A 413 11.76 -0.96 1.87
CA PHE A 413 10.89 0.12 2.33
C PHE A 413 9.39 -0.18 2.21
N PHE A 414 9.02 -1.34 1.67
CA PHE A 414 7.63 -1.73 1.48
C PHE A 414 7.33 -3.15 1.95
N LYS A 415 8.20 -4.12 1.62
CA LYS A 415 8.08 -5.52 2.03
C LYS A 415 6.73 -6.16 1.68
N GLY A 416 6.14 -5.73 0.58
CA GLY A 416 4.84 -6.17 0.06
C GLY A 416 4.08 -5.04 -0.60
N SER A 417 2.89 -5.35 -1.10
CA SER A 417 2.02 -4.39 -1.79
C SER A 417 0.97 -3.81 -0.85
N TYR A 418 0.20 -4.63 -0.14
CA TYR A 418 -0.83 -4.16 0.80
C TYR A 418 -1.29 -5.28 1.72
N VAL A 419 -2.00 -4.92 2.80
CA VAL A 419 -2.43 -5.92 3.78
C VAL A 419 -3.69 -6.67 3.36
N ASN A 420 -3.87 -7.85 3.93
CA ASN A 420 -5.09 -8.63 3.85
C ASN A 420 -5.45 -9.13 5.25
N TRP A 421 -6.74 -9.23 5.58
CA TRP A 421 -7.14 -9.70 6.91
C TRP A 421 -7.09 -11.22 6.98
N PRO A 422 -6.17 -11.83 7.76
CA PRO A 422 -6.07 -13.28 7.81
C PRO A 422 -7.18 -13.88 8.67
N PRO A 423 -7.69 -15.08 8.33
CA PRO A 423 -8.74 -15.72 9.10
C PRO A 423 -8.29 -15.94 10.55
N ARG A 424 -9.23 -15.79 11.50
CA ARG A 424 -9.00 -15.95 12.96
C ARG A 424 -8.13 -14.87 13.62
N TYR A 425 -7.68 -13.86 12.87
CA TYR A 425 -7.10 -12.67 13.48
C TYR A 425 -8.24 -11.83 14.05
N SER A 426 -8.32 -11.71 15.38
CA SER A 426 -9.50 -11.12 16.03
C SER A 426 -9.58 -9.61 15.85
N HIS A 427 -10.78 -9.05 16.06
CA HIS A 427 -10.95 -7.60 16.07
C HIS A 427 -10.14 -6.94 17.20
N GLU A 428 -10.03 -7.58 18.36
CA GLU A 428 -9.17 -7.10 19.46
C GLU A 428 -7.69 -7.04 19.04
N GLN A 429 -7.17 -8.10 18.38
CA GLN A 429 -5.81 -8.06 17.84
C GLN A 429 -5.64 -6.95 16.77
N PHE A 430 -6.69 -6.60 16.04
CA PHE A 430 -6.62 -5.50 15.09
C PHE A 430 -6.61 -4.13 15.78
N GLN A 431 -7.39 -3.97 16.85
CA GLN A 431 -7.30 -2.80 17.72
C GLN A 431 -5.89 -2.66 18.31
N HIS A 432 -5.25 -3.77 18.68
CA HIS A 432 -3.84 -3.79 19.07
C HIS A 432 -2.92 -3.35 17.92
N LEU A 433 -3.19 -3.70 16.67
CA LEU A 433 -2.41 -3.21 15.52
C LEU A 433 -2.53 -1.67 15.38
N GLN A 434 -3.72 -1.12 15.58
CA GLN A 434 -3.98 0.33 15.51
C GLN A 434 -3.46 1.11 16.73
N ALA A 435 -3.48 0.52 17.92
CA ALA A 435 -3.25 1.23 19.17
C ALA A 435 -1.84 1.85 19.27
N PRO A 436 -1.69 3.05 19.85
CA PRO A 436 -0.38 3.64 20.08
C PRO A 436 0.39 2.89 21.18
N VAL A 437 1.72 3.02 21.19
CA VAL A 437 2.59 2.59 22.29
C VAL A 437 3.28 3.82 22.88
N GLY A 438 2.75 4.33 23.99
CA GLY A 438 3.22 5.58 24.58
C GLY A 438 3.09 6.74 23.57
N PRO A 439 4.18 7.48 23.26
CA PRO A 439 4.15 8.56 22.29
C PRO A 439 4.24 8.11 20.81
N VAL A 440 4.22 6.80 20.54
CA VAL A 440 4.38 6.22 19.20
C VAL A 440 3.01 5.80 18.65
N TYR A 441 2.52 6.52 17.65
CA TYR A 441 1.24 6.29 16.96
C TYR A 441 1.48 5.62 15.61
N PHE A 442 0.47 4.92 15.10
CA PHE A 442 0.53 4.19 13.84
C PHE A 442 -0.54 4.70 12.89
N THR A 443 -0.23 4.72 11.60
CA THR A 443 -1.15 5.06 10.52
C THR A 443 -0.78 4.30 9.25
N GLY A 444 -1.67 4.27 8.26
CA GLY A 444 -1.48 3.50 7.04
C GLY A 444 -2.72 2.69 6.69
N GLU A 445 -2.76 2.16 5.47
CA GLU A 445 -3.87 1.28 5.06
C GLU A 445 -4.03 0.06 5.98
N HIS A 446 -2.96 -0.39 6.63
CA HIS A 446 -3.00 -1.48 7.63
C HIS A 446 -3.65 -1.11 8.96
N THR A 447 -3.92 0.18 9.22
CA THR A 447 -4.71 0.63 10.37
C THR A 447 -6.13 1.04 9.98
N SER A 448 -6.53 0.94 8.70
CA SER A 448 -7.90 1.21 8.26
C SER A 448 -8.73 -0.06 8.32
N GLU A 449 -9.68 -0.16 9.25
CA GLU A 449 -10.51 -1.38 9.37
C GLU A 449 -11.37 -1.60 8.11
N LYS A 450 -12.04 -0.53 7.67
CA LYS A 450 -13.05 -0.62 6.62
C LYS A 450 -12.48 -0.64 5.21
N TYR A 451 -11.38 0.08 4.97
CA TYR A 451 -10.82 0.31 3.63
C TYR A 451 -9.35 -0.13 3.53
N MET A 452 -8.93 -1.13 4.31
CA MET A 452 -7.57 -1.69 4.23
C MET A 452 -7.23 -2.18 2.83
N GLY A 453 -5.95 -2.05 2.50
CA GLY A 453 -5.42 -2.36 1.17
C GLY A 453 -5.61 -1.28 0.12
N PHE A 454 -6.41 -0.24 0.41
CA PHE A 454 -6.73 0.82 -0.56
C PHE A 454 -6.11 2.17 -0.21
N ALA A 455 -5.92 2.99 -1.25
CA ALA A 455 -5.46 4.37 -1.10
C ALA A 455 -6.43 5.19 -0.25
N THR A 456 -7.74 4.95 -0.39
CA THR A 456 -8.79 5.58 0.42
C THR A 456 -8.61 5.28 1.91
N GLY A 457 -8.31 4.02 2.26
CA GLY A 457 -8.00 3.62 3.63
C GLY A 457 -6.75 4.28 4.19
N ALA A 458 -5.68 4.38 3.39
CA ALA A 458 -4.49 5.12 3.80
C ALA A 458 -4.81 6.61 4.07
N TYR A 459 -5.59 7.27 3.20
CA TYR A 459 -5.99 8.66 3.38
C TYR A 459 -6.78 8.87 4.69
N PHE A 460 -7.82 8.07 4.92
CA PHE A 460 -8.63 8.18 6.15
C PHE A 460 -7.85 7.85 7.41
N SER A 461 -7.03 6.79 7.39
CA SER A 461 -6.19 6.42 8.53
C SER A 461 -5.21 7.54 8.94
N GLY A 462 -4.73 8.34 7.97
CA GLY A 462 -3.86 9.48 8.24
C GLY A 462 -4.57 10.54 9.07
N ILE A 463 -5.81 10.85 8.67
CA ILE A 463 -6.68 11.80 9.37
C ILE A 463 -7.03 11.30 10.77
N GLU A 464 -7.39 10.02 10.90
CA GLU A 464 -7.76 9.39 12.18
C GLU A 464 -6.61 9.43 13.19
N SER A 465 -5.43 8.93 12.80
CA SER A 465 -4.26 8.91 13.69
C SER A 465 -3.79 10.31 14.07
N ALA A 466 -3.85 11.27 13.14
CA ALA A 466 -3.56 12.68 13.45
C ALA A 466 -4.55 13.26 14.47
N ASN A 467 -5.85 12.97 14.34
CA ASN A 467 -6.85 13.40 15.30
C ASN A 467 -6.64 12.82 16.69
N ASP A 468 -6.17 11.57 16.81
CA ASP A 468 -5.80 10.99 18.09
C ASP A 468 -4.61 11.71 18.74
N VAL A 469 -3.59 12.08 17.96
CA VAL A 469 -2.46 12.89 18.44
C VAL A 469 -2.91 14.31 18.83
N ILE A 470 -3.79 14.94 18.04
CA ILE A 470 -4.36 16.27 18.34
C ILE A 470 -5.10 16.27 19.68
N LYS A 471 -5.96 15.27 19.92
CA LYS A 471 -6.69 15.12 21.19
C LYS A 471 -5.73 14.98 22.38
N CYS A 472 -4.66 14.18 22.23
CA CYS A 472 -3.66 14.02 23.27
C CYS A 472 -2.86 15.31 23.53
N LEU A 473 -2.44 16.02 22.48
CA LEU A 473 -1.69 17.28 22.59
C LEU A 473 -2.52 18.38 23.26
N ASN A 474 -3.73 18.63 22.74
CA ASN A 474 -4.55 19.78 23.10
C ASN A 474 -5.41 19.56 24.33
N ARG A 475 -5.95 18.34 24.51
CA ARG A 475 -6.93 18.03 25.57
C ARG A 475 -6.39 17.10 26.65
N LYS A 476 -5.15 16.60 26.51
CA LYS A 476 -4.57 15.56 27.39
C LYS A 476 -5.39 14.27 27.46
N ILE A 477 -6.25 14.05 26.46
CA ILE A 477 -7.02 12.80 26.29
C ILE A 477 -6.26 11.98 25.26
N CYS A 478 -5.40 11.10 25.75
CA CYS A 478 -4.55 10.27 24.91
C CYS A 478 -5.22 8.90 24.74
N ARG A 479 -5.38 8.45 23.49
CA ARG A 479 -5.81 7.08 23.20
C ARG A 479 -4.82 6.12 23.86
N ALA A 480 -5.34 5.31 24.79
CA ALA A 480 -4.61 4.18 25.34
C ALA A 480 -5.02 2.91 24.56
N HIS A 481 -4.23 1.85 24.75
CA HIS A 481 -4.62 0.49 24.40
C HIS A 481 -5.94 0.12 25.07
#